data_AF-A0A1Y1QBH5-F1
#
_entry.id   AF-A0A1Y1QBH5-F1
#
_cell.length_a   1.000
_cell.length_b   1.000
_cell.length_c   1.000
_cell.angle_alpha   90.00
_cell.angle_beta   90.00
_cell.angle_gamma   90.00
#
_symmetry.space_group_name_H-M   'P 1'
#
loop_
_entity.id
_entity.type
_entity.pdbx_description
1 polymer ?
#
loop_
_entity_poly.entity_id
_entity_poly.type
_entity_poly.pdbx_seq_one_letter_code
_entity_poly.pdbx_strand_id
1 'polypeptide(L)'
;MNINASIVDQRLTGILKEHVGLLEPIVGKDESKQRSLAFVLLCVSTALELPLDAAAELLTEGGNDVGVDALHFSDVDDGEFTVTLFQGKYKHKDLQGTANFPENGVKHALQTVATLFDP
;
A
#
# COMPACT_ATOMS: atom_id res chain seq x y z
N MET A 1 -17.38 -6.89 -16.58
CA MET A 1 -16.12 -7.34 -15.95
C MET A 1 -15.00 -6.51 -16.52
N ASN A 2 -14.25 -5.78 -15.70
CA ASN A 2 -13.15 -4.95 -16.16
C ASN A 2 -11.91 -5.84 -16.34
N ILE A 3 -11.47 -6.02 -17.59
CA ILE A 3 -10.35 -6.91 -17.93
C ILE A 3 -9.04 -6.43 -17.27
N ASN A 4 -8.81 -5.12 -17.20
CA ASN A 4 -7.62 -4.55 -16.59
C ASN A 4 -7.58 -4.83 -15.09
N ALA A 5 -8.71 -4.67 -14.40
CA ALA A 5 -8.80 -5.01 -12.98
C ALA A 5 -8.62 -6.51 -12.73
N SER A 6 -9.07 -7.36 -13.66
CA SER A 6 -8.89 -8.81 -13.57
C SER A 6 -7.42 -9.22 -13.73
N ILE A 7 -6.68 -8.54 -14.63
CA ILE A 7 -5.24 -8.75 -14.80
C ILE A 7 -4.49 -8.38 -13.52
N VAL A 8 -4.83 -7.24 -12.91
CA VAL A 8 -4.25 -6.83 -11.63
C VAL A 8 -4.54 -7.88 -10.55
N ASP A 9 -5.79 -8.33 -10.41
CA ASP A 9 -6.15 -9.34 -9.41
C ASP A 9 -5.38 -10.66 -9.59
N GLN A 10 -5.18 -11.10 -10.84
CA GLN A 10 -4.37 -12.27 -11.14
C GLN A 10 -2.90 -12.09 -10.74
N ARG A 11 -2.35 -10.87 -10.94
CA ARG A 11 -0.98 -10.55 -10.50
C ARG A 11 -0.86 -10.57 -8.98
N LEU A 12 -1.87 -10.11 -8.24
CA LEU A 12 -1.90 -10.22 -6.78
C LEU A 12 -1.86 -11.68 -6.32
N THR A 13 -2.58 -12.57 -7.02
CA THR A 13 -2.52 -14.01 -6.73
C THR A 13 -1.12 -14.59 -6.97
N GLY A 14 -0.37 -14.10 -7.97
CA GLY A 14 1.03 -14.46 -8.15
C GLY A 14 1.90 -14.03 -6.97
N ILE A 15 1.80 -12.76 -6.57
CA ILE A 15 2.52 -12.20 -5.41
C ILE A 15 2.23 -13.01 -4.14
N LEU A 16 0.96 -13.36 -3.88
CA LEU A 16 0.57 -14.15 -2.72
C LEU A 16 1.11 -15.59 -2.74
N LYS A 17 1.43 -16.15 -3.90
CA LYS A 17 2.02 -17.49 -3.99
C LYS A 17 3.52 -17.48 -3.78
N GLU A 18 4.19 -16.47 -4.32
CA GLU A 18 5.65 -16.40 -4.39
C GLU A 18 6.27 -15.61 -3.23
N HIS A 19 5.56 -14.60 -2.72
CA HIS A 19 6.07 -13.61 -1.77
C HIS A 19 5.21 -13.46 -0.50
N VAL A 20 4.44 -14.48 -0.14
CA VAL A 20 3.58 -14.44 1.07
C VAL A 20 4.36 -14.12 2.34
N GLY A 21 5.63 -14.54 2.41
CA GLY A 21 6.52 -14.29 3.54
C GLY A 21 6.86 -12.81 3.76
N LEU A 22 6.66 -11.95 2.75
CA LEU A 22 6.80 -10.50 2.91
C LEU A 22 5.58 -9.87 3.60
N LEU A 23 4.41 -10.51 3.49
CA LEU A 23 3.12 -9.95 3.92
C LEU A 23 2.66 -10.54 5.26
N GLU A 24 2.93 -11.83 5.50
CA GLU A 24 2.58 -12.52 6.74
C GLU A 24 3.07 -11.83 8.02
N PRO A 25 4.29 -11.28 8.09
CA PRO A 25 4.76 -10.58 9.29
C PRO A 25 3.92 -9.33 9.65
N ILE A 26 3.29 -8.70 8.66
CA ILE A 26 2.59 -7.41 8.82
C ILE A 26 1.09 -7.64 9.12
N VAL A 27 0.44 -8.54 8.38
CA VAL A 27 -1.02 -8.75 8.47
C VAL A 27 -1.43 -10.14 8.94
N GLY A 28 -0.46 -11.01 9.25
CA GLY A 28 -0.70 -12.40 9.63
C GLY A 28 -1.22 -13.25 8.45
N LYS A 29 -1.98 -14.30 8.80
CA LYS A 29 -2.52 -15.29 7.84
C LYS A 29 -3.93 -14.99 7.33
N ASP A 30 -4.40 -13.75 7.51
CA ASP A 30 -5.70 -13.33 6.97
C ASP A 30 -5.56 -13.09 5.47
N GLU A 31 -6.06 -14.03 4.66
CA GLU A 31 -5.99 -13.96 3.19
C GLU A 31 -6.57 -12.66 2.61
N SER A 32 -7.62 -12.11 3.22
CA SER A 32 -8.23 -10.87 2.72
C SER A 32 -7.31 -9.68 2.98
N LYS A 33 -6.67 -9.63 4.15
CA LYS A 33 -5.68 -8.58 4.46
C LYS A 33 -4.42 -8.75 3.65
N GLN A 34 -3.90 -9.98 3.51
CA GLN A 34 -2.74 -10.28 2.67
C GLN A 34 -2.99 -9.84 1.23
N ARG A 35 -4.18 -10.10 0.67
CA ARG A 35 -4.51 -9.67 -0.70
C ARG A 35 -4.61 -8.16 -0.85
N SER A 36 -5.10 -7.49 0.19
CA SER A 36 -5.19 -6.02 0.21
C SER A 36 -3.80 -5.39 0.34
N LEU A 37 -2.93 -5.96 1.18
CA LEU A 37 -1.54 -5.52 1.33
C LEU A 37 -0.70 -5.84 0.08
N ALA A 38 -0.92 -6.99 -0.57
CA ALA A 38 -0.28 -7.32 -1.85
C ALA A 38 -0.62 -6.30 -2.94
N PHE A 39 -1.82 -5.73 -2.90
CA PHE A 39 -2.20 -4.64 -3.82
C PHE A 39 -1.40 -3.37 -3.53
N VAL A 40 -1.27 -2.99 -2.26
CA VAL A 40 -0.42 -1.86 -1.86
C VAL A 40 1.03 -2.11 -2.28
N LEU A 41 1.58 -3.30 -2.01
CA LEU A 41 2.93 -3.68 -2.40
C LEU A 41 3.16 -3.53 -3.90
N LEU A 42 2.23 -4.02 -4.72
CA LEU A 42 2.31 -3.86 -6.18
C LEU A 42 2.28 -2.38 -6.59
N CYS A 43 1.45 -1.55 -5.96
CA CYS A 43 1.40 -0.11 -6.19
C CYS A 43 2.72 0.58 -5.83
N VAL A 44 3.28 0.30 -4.65
CA VAL A 44 4.55 0.87 -4.18
C VAL A 44 5.69 0.47 -5.11
N SER A 45 5.83 -0.82 -5.41
CA SER A 45 6.84 -1.35 -6.33
C SER A 45 6.74 -0.71 -7.71
N THR A 46 5.52 -0.53 -8.23
CA THR A 46 5.31 0.06 -9.56
C THR A 46 5.56 1.57 -9.57
N ALA A 47 5.10 2.30 -8.54
CA ALA A 47 5.19 3.76 -8.48
C ALA A 47 6.61 4.26 -8.18
N LEU A 48 7.37 3.51 -7.36
CA LEU A 48 8.75 3.84 -7.00
C LEU A 48 9.79 3.08 -7.84
N GLU A 49 9.34 2.25 -8.78
CA GLU A 49 10.19 1.38 -9.62
C GLU A 49 11.15 0.48 -8.81
N LEU A 50 10.68 0.00 -7.65
CA LEU A 50 11.44 -0.83 -6.74
C LEU A 50 11.13 -2.32 -6.93
N PRO A 51 12.11 -3.22 -6.70
CA PRO A 51 11.84 -4.64 -6.52
C PRO A 51 10.83 -4.87 -5.39
N LEU A 52 10.03 -5.94 -5.48
CA LEU A 52 9.00 -6.25 -4.47
C LEU A 52 9.57 -6.38 -3.05
N ASP A 53 10.76 -6.97 -2.90
CA ASP A 53 11.37 -7.14 -1.58
C ASP A 53 11.72 -5.79 -0.94
N ALA A 54 12.28 -4.85 -1.71
CA ALA A 54 12.59 -3.50 -1.23
C ALA A 54 11.30 -2.68 -0.99
N ALA A 55 10.30 -2.82 -1.86
CA ALA A 55 9.00 -2.16 -1.67
C ALA A 55 8.26 -2.67 -0.42
N ALA A 56 8.47 -3.93 -0.03
CA ALA A 56 7.84 -4.51 1.15
C ALA A 56 8.37 -3.90 2.46
N GLU A 57 9.62 -3.44 2.49
CA GLU A 57 10.20 -2.74 3.66
C GLU A 57 9.53 -1.39 3.94
N LEU A 58 8.83 -0.83 2.94
CA LEU A 58 8.13 0.46 3.05
C LEU A 58 6.69 0.32 3.55
N LEU A 59 6.18 -0.92 3.64
CA LEU A 59 4.82 -1.19 4.08
C LEU A 59 4.66 -0.96 5.58
N THR A 60 3.47 -0.51 5.97
CA THR A 60 3.11 -0.33 7.38
C THR A 60 2.00 -1.29 7.77
N GLU A 61 1.78 -1.47 9.07
CA GLU A 61 0.65 -2.26 9.57
C GLU A 61 -0.72 -1.58 9.35
N GLY A 62 -0.73 -0.30 8.92
CA GLY A 62 -1.90 0.50 8.56
C GLY A 62 -2.91 0.82 9.69
N GLY A 63 -2.98 -0.03 10.73
CA GLY A 63 -4.04 -0.01 11.74
C GLY A 63 -3.74 0.77 13.01
N ASN A 64 -2.47 0.90 13.40
CA ASN A 64 -2.09 1.59 14.65
C ASN A 64 -1.20 2.82 14.45
N ASP A 65 -0.51 2.93 13.31
CA ASP A 65 0.55 3.91 13.13
C ASP A 65 0.25 4.79 11.92
N VAL A 66 -0.52 5.85 12.15
CA VAL A 66 -0.55 7.00 11.25
C VAL A 66 -1.41 6.85 9.97
N GLY A 67 -2.13 5.74 9.76
CA GLY A 67 -3.26 5.66 8.81
C GLY A 67 -2.92 5.63 7.31
N VAL A 68 -1.65 5.39 6.98
CA VAL A 68 -1.14 5.09 5.64
C VAL A 68 -0.70 3.63 5.58
N ASP A 69 -0.68 3.01 4.40
CA ASP A 69 -0.32 1.60 4.19
C ASP A 69 1.14 1.41 3.73
N ALA A 70 1.79 2.48 3.25
CA ALA A 70 3.23 2.52 3.00
C ALA A 70 3.77 3.95 3.06
N LEU A 71 5.05 4.09 3.41
CA LEU A 71 5.74 5.38 3.55
C LEU A 71 7.15 5.28 2.94
N HIS A 72 7.49 6.24 2.08
CA HIS A 72 8.80 6.34 1.44
C HIS A 72 9.38 7.74 1.62
N PHE A 73 10.70 7.79 1.89
CA PHE A 73 11.51 8.99 1.89
C PHE A 73 12.57 8.84 0.80
N SER A 74 12.63 9.77 -0.14
CA SER A 74 13.72 9.79 -1.11
C SER A 74 15.03 10.21 -0.45
N ASP A 75 16.13 10.01 -1.17
CA ASP A 75 17.38 10.67 -0.85
C ASP A 75 17.20 12.20 -0.82
N VAL A 76 18.07 12.86 -0.06
CA VAL A 76 18.14 14.31 0.00
C VAL A 76 18.86 14.81 -1.25
N ASP A 77 18.20 15.66 -2.02
CA ASP A 77 18.73 16.37 -3.17
C ASP A 77 18.61 17.88 -2.93
N ASP A 78 19.74 18.59 -2.96
CA ASP A 78 19.86 20.03 -2.66
C ASP A 78 19.17 20.49 -1.35
N GLY A 79 19.21 19.64 -0.32
CA GLY A 79 18.61 19.92 0.99
C GLY A 79 17.10 19.68 1.06
N GLU A 80 16.50 19.21 -0.02
CA GLU A 80 15.10 18.78 -0.10
C GLU A 80 15.01 17.25 -0.23
N PHE A 81 13.90 16.67 0.18
CA PHE A 81 13.60 15.25 -0.07
C PHE A 81 12.10 15.09 -0.30
N THR A 82 11.74 14.06 -1.05
CA THR A 82 10.35 13.73 -1.34
C THR A 82 9.83 12.69 -0.37
N VAL A 83 8.68 12.95 0.23
CA VAL A 83 7.93 11.96 1.00
C VAL A 83 6.76 11.46 0.18
N THR A 84 6.65 10.14 0.03
CA THR A 84 5.54 9.50 -0.67
C THR A 84 4.73 8.66 0.31
N LEU A 85 3.45 9.02 0.45
CA LEU A 85 2.47 8.30 1.27
C LEU A 85 1.56 7.46 0.37
N PHE A 86 1.41 6.19 0.71
CA PHE A 86 0.49 5.31 0.01
C PHE A 86 -0.67 4.94 0.93
N GLN A 87 -1.89 5.10 0.42
CA GLN A 87 -3.09 4.56 1.04
C GLN A 87 -3.86 3.79 -0.04
N GLY A 88 -3.95 2.48 0.14
CA GLY A 88 -4.58 1.57 -0.81
C GLY A 88 -6.02 1.28 -0.42
N LYS A 89 -6.86 1.06 -1.44
CA LYS A 89 -8.20 0.50 -1.24
C LYS A 89 -8.48 -0.57 -2.26
N TYR A 90 -8.56 -1.80 -1.78
CA TYR A 90 -8.80 -2.96 -2.61
C TYR A 90 -10.07 -3.71 -2.18
N LYS A 91 -11.02 -3.90 -3.10
CA LYS A 91 -12.22 -4.71 -2.88
C LYS A 91 -12.18 -5.96 -3.75
N HIS A 92 -11.53 -7.01 -3.27
CA HIS A 92 -11.34 -8.27 -4.02
C HIS A 92 -12.64 -8.93 -4.52
N LYS A 93 -13.79 -8.68 -3.89
CA LYS A 93 -15.10 -9.21 -4.32
C LYS A 93 -15.81 -8.34 -5.36
N ASP A 94 -15.37 -7.10 -5.53
CA ASP A 94 -16.00 -6.12 -6.41
C ASP A 94 -14.95 -5.20 -7.06
N LEU A 95 -14.59 -5.56 -8.29
CA LEU A 95 -13.61 -4.83 -9.11
C LEU A 95 -14.26 -3.74 -9.98
N GLN A 96 -15.49 -3.31 -9.69
CA GLN A 96 -16.17 -2.25 -10.44
C GLN A 96 -15.64 -0.84 -10.11
N GLY A 97 -14.83 -0.69 -9.06
CA GLY A 97 -14.23 0.59 -8.69
C GLY A 97 -15.21 1.61 -8.08
N THR A 98 -16.37 1.17 -7.61
CA THR A 98 -17.42 2.04 -7.01
C THR A 98 -17.18 2.34 -5.53
N ALA A 99 -16.10 1.80 -4.95
CA ALA A 99 -15.80 1.91 -3.53
C ALA A 99 -14.95 3.15 -3.24
N ASN A 100 -15.60 4.25 -2.87
CA ASN A 100 -14.91 5.50 -2.49
C ASN A 100 -14.11 5.35 -1.20
N PHE A 101 -13.03 6.12 -1.05
CA PHE A 101 -12.34 6.26 0.24
C PHE A 101 -13.28 6.90 1.27
N PRO A 102 -13.32 6.38 2.51
CA PRO A 102 -14.08 7.01 3.58
C PRO A 102 -13.40 8.33 3.98
N GLU A 103 -14.19 9.33 4.36
CA GLU A 103 -13.70 10.64 4.80
C GLU A 103 -12.63 10.52 5.90
N ASN A 104 -12.85 9.65 6.88
CA ASN A 104 -11.90 9.42 7.95
C ASN A 104 -10.55 8.88 7.44
N GLY A 105 -10.56 8.04 6.41
CA GLY A 105 -9.33 7.52 5.81
C GLY A 105 -8.47 8.64 5.22
N VAL A 106 -9.11 9.59 4.52
CA VAL A 106 -8.42 10.76 3.95
C VAL A 106 -7.94 11.70 5.05
N LYS A 107 -8.76 11.95 6.08
CA LYS A 107 -8.37 12.79 7.23
C LYS A 107 -7.16 12.22 7.96
N HIS A 108 -7.10 10.91 8.16
CA HIS A 108 -5.94 10.28 8.79
C HIS A 108 -4.67 10.44 7.97
N ALA A 109 -4.72 10.21 6.65
CA ALA A 109 -3.57 10.45 5.78
C ALA A 109 -3.07 11.91 5.81
N LEU A 110 -3.98 12.90 5.94
CA LEU A 110 -3.60 14.30 6.11
C LEU A 110 -2.97 14.58 7.48
N GLN A 111 -3.49 13.96 8.54
CA GLN A 111 -2.89 14.05 9.88
C GLN A 111 -1.47 13.47 9.90
N THR A 112 -1.21 12.40 9.14
CA THR A 112 0.14 11.85 8.95
C THR A 112 1.13 12.90 8.49
N VAL A 113 0.75 13.71 7.50
CA VAL A 113 1.62 14.77 6.98
C VAL A 113 1.93 15.78 8.07
N ALA A 114 0.91 16.21 8.84
CA ALA A 114 1.12 17.14 9.94
C ALA A 114 2.09 16.56 10.98
N THR A 115 1.88 15.31 11.42
CA THR A 115 2.74 14.65 12.40
C THR A 115 4.17 14.41 11.89
N LEU A 116 4.37 14.16 10.60
CA LEU A 116 5.69 13.91 10.03
C LEU A 116 6.56 15.17 9.94
N PHE A 117 5.94 16.32 9.64
CA PHE A 117 6.68 17.56 9.35
C PHE A 117 6.55 18.64 10.45
N ASP A 118 5.59 18.48 11.37
CA ASP A 118 5.38 19.36 12.54
C ASP A 118 4.96 18.51 13.76
N PRO A 119 5.87 17.68 14.31
CA PRO A 119 5.58 16.70 15.37
C PRO A 119 5.28 17.29 16.76
#